data_AF-A0A1F4Y968-F1
#
_entry.id   AF-A0A1F4Y968-F1
#
_cell.length_a   1.000
_cell.length_b   1.000
_cell.length_c   1.000
_cell.angle_alpha   90.00
_cell.angle_beta   90.00
_cell.angle_gamma   90.00
#
_symmetry.space_group_name_H-M   'P 1'
#
loop_
_entity.id
_entity.type
_entity.pdbx_description
1 polymer ?
#
loop_
_entity_poly.entity_id
_entity_poly.type
_entity_poly.pdbx_seq_one_letter_code
_entity_poly.pdbx_strand_id
1 'polypeptide(L)' 'MLSAVAQKTDKVDFWKNSNQRQRWTAAALLEIEPRLNKISGHRQLKNLRAALQSKIREDNKIVSIKKEKEMVFA' A
#
# COMPACT_ATOMS: atom_id res chain seq x y z
N MET A 1 -1.27 14.66 10.05
CA MET A 1 -0.29 14.52 8.95
C MET A 1 0.30 15.87 8.56
N LEU A 2 -0.50 16.87 8.14
CA LEU A 2 0.02 18.18 7.73
C LEU A 2 0.75 18.97 8.84
N SER A 3 0.29 18.90 10.10
CA SER A 3 0.92 19.67 11.21
C SER A 3 2.36 19.26 11.52
N ALA A 4 2.70 17.98 11.46
CA ALA A 4 4.07 17.50 11.72
C ALA A 4 5.02 17.82 10.56
N VAL A 5 4.51 17.77 9.33
CA VAL A 5 5.25 18.20 8.14
C VAL A 5 5.49 19.71 8.19
N ALA A 6 4.44 20.48 8.51
CA ALA A 6 4.52 21.93 8.68
C ALA A 6 5.58 22.32 9.72
N GLN A 7 5.61 21.71 10.90
CA GLN A 7 6.66 21.99 11.90
C GLN A 7 8.09 21.74 11.40
N LYS A 8 8.30 20.79 10.49
CA LYS A 8 9.62 20.51 9.90
C LYS A 8 9.97 21.41 8.74
N THR A 9 8.96 21.89 8.00
CA THR A 9 9.13 22.79 6.85
C THR A 9 8.94 24.27 7.19
N ASP A 10 8.42 24.60 8.37
CA ASP A 10 8.09 25.97 8.84
C ASP A 10 9.33 26.84 9.05
N LYS A 11 10.50 26.23 9.20
CA LYS A 11 11.77 26.96 9.33
C LYS A 11 12.35 27.40 7.98
N VAL A 12 11.69 27.05 6.87
CA VAL A 12 12.13 27.40 5.52
C VAL A 12 11.20 28.50 5.00
N ASP A 13 11.56 29.76 5.28
CA ASP A 13 10.76 30.93 4.93
C ASP A 13 10.81 31.29 3.43
N PHE A 14 11.86 30.88 2.71
CA PHE A 14 12.09 31.27 1.31
C PHE A 14 12.22 30.07 0.37
N TRP A 15 11.13 29.76 -0.32
CA TRP A 15 11.08 28.77 -1.39
C TRP A 15 11.26 29.44 -2.74
N LYS A 16 12.37 29.17 -3.44
CA LYS A 16 12.62 29.81 -4.74
C LYS A 16 11.97 29.06 -5.91
N ASN A 17 11.69 27.77 -5.73
CA ASN A 17 11.11 26.93 -6.78
C ASN A 17 10.23 25.81 -6.19
N SER A 18 9.32 25.28 -7.02
CA SER A 18 8.39 24.24 -6.59
C SER A 18 9.08 22.92 -6.24
N ASN A 19 10.23 22.65 -6.88
CA ASN A 19 11.02 21.45 -6.65
C ASN A 19 11.63 21.42 -5.23
N GLN A 20 12.15 22.55 -4.72
CA GLN A 20 12.61 22.64 -3.33
C GLN A 20 11.49 22.28 -2.36
N ARG A 21 10.28 22.83 -2.54
CA ARG A 21 9.13 22.49 -1.69
C ARG A 21 8.90 20.98 -1.65
N GLN A 22 8.73 20.35 -2.81
CA GLN A 22 8.46 18.91 -2.91
C GLN A 22 9.56 18.05 -2.25
N ARG A 23 10.83 18.40 -2.44
CA ARG A 23 11.95 17.67 -1.83
C ARG A 23 11.93 17.76 -0.31
N TRP A 24 11.69 18.95 0.23
CA TRP A 24 11.61 19.15 1.68
C TRP A 24 10.36 18.52 2.28
N THR A 25 9.21 18.56 1.59
CA THR A 25 8.01 17.84 2.01
C THR A 25 8.24 16.32 2.03
N ALA A 26 8.90 15.77 1.00
CA ALA A 26 9.23 14.35 0.91
C ALA A 26 10.21 13.91 2.01
N ALA A 27 11.25 14.70 2.29
CA ALA A 27 12.20 14.43 3.36
C ALA A 27 11.52 14.46 4.74
N ALA A 28 10.66 15.44 5.00
CA ALA A 28 9.90 15.52 6.24
C ALA A 28 8.95 14.33 6.41
N LEU A 29 8.25 13.91 5.33
CA LEU A 29 7.39 12.74 5.34
C LEU A 29 8.16 11.45 5.65
N LEU A 30 9.33 11.26 5.02
CA LEU A 30 10.19 10.09 5.24
C LEU A 30 10.71 10.01 6.68
N GLU A 31 10.97 11.16 7.31
CA GLU A 31 11.39 11.21 8.71
C GLU A 31 10.23 11.01 9.70
N ILE A 32 8.99 11.33 9.29
CA ILE A 32 7.78 11.14 10.08
C ILE A 32 7.25 9.70 9.96
N GLU A 33 7.50 9.03 8.84
CA GLU A 33 7.01 7.69 8.50
C GLU A 33 7.26 6.61 9.57
N PRO A 34 8.45 6.52 10.21
CA PRO A 34 8.72 5.52 11.25
C PRO A 34 7.92 5.77 12.54
N ARG A 35 7.49 7.02 12.77
CA ARG A 35 6.74 7.44 13.95
C ARG A 35 5.23 7.40 13.73
N LEU A 36 4.78 7.12 12.51
CA LEU A 36 3.37 6.89 12.26
C LEU A 36 2.95 5.56 12.89
N ASN A 37 1.84 5.61 13.60
CA ASN A 37 1.16 4.40 14.02
C ASN A 37 0.83 3.60 12.77
N LYS A 38 1.39 2.38 12.70
CA LYS A 38 1.00 1.43 11.65
C LYS A 38 -0.51 1.23 11.73
N ILE A 39 -1.14 1.00 10.57
CA ILE A 39 -2.58 0.72 10.49
C ILE A 39 -2.93 -0.35 11.53
N SER A 40 -3.96 -0.10 12.32
CA SER A 40 -4.40 -1.07 13.33
C SER A 40 -4.67 -2.41 12.66
N GLY A 41 -4.07 -3.47 13.21
CA GLY A 41 -4.20 -4.80 12.64
C GLY A 41 -3.41 -5.07 11.35
N HIS A 42 -2.42 -4.24 11.00
CA HIS A 42 -1.61 -4.44 9.78
C HIS A 42 -0.88 -5.80 9.72
N ARG A 43 -0.66 -6.45 10.87
CA ARG A 43 -0.06 -7.79 10.94
C ARG A 43 -1.04 -8.85 10.43
N GLN A 44 -2.33 -8.73 10.75
CA GLN A 44 -3.37 -9.64 10.25
C GLN A 44 -3.62 -9.50 8.74
N LEU A 45 -3.33 -8.33 8.15
CA LEU A 45 -3.49 -8.13 6.70
C LEU A 45 -2.64 -9.09 5.87
N LYS A 46 -1.46 -9.51 6.36
CA LYS A 46 -0.64 -10.53 5.69
C LYS A 46 -1.35 -11.87 5.63
N ASN A 47 -1.99 -12.26 6.74
CA ASN A 47 -2.72 -13.52 6.84
C ASN A 47 -4.00 -13.47 5.98
N LEU A 48 -4.72 -12.35 6.01
CA LEU A 48 -5.89 -12.14 5.14
C LEU A 48 -5.52 -12.24 3.66
N ARG A 49 -4.41 -11.60 3.26
CA ARG A 49 -3.91 -11.67 1.89
C ARG A 49 -3.58 -13.10 1.47
N ALA A 50 -2.93 -13.87 2.35
CA ALA A 50 -2.62 -15.28 2.08
C ALA A 50 -3.89 -16.12 1.92
N ALA A 51 -4.88 -15.95 2.81
CA ALA A 51 -6.15 -16.67 2.74
C ALA A 51 -6.93 -16.36 1.44
N LEU A 52 -6.98 -15.09 1.05
CA LEU A 52 -7.61 -14.67 -0.21
C LEU A 52 -6.90 -15.26 -1.43
N GLN A 53 -5.57 -15.28 -1.43
CA GLN A 53 -4.80 -15.88 -2.53
C GLN A 53 -5.03 -17.39 -2.63
N SER A 54 -5.14 -18.10 -1.50
CA SER A 54 -5.49 -19.53 -1.50
C SER A 54 -6.88 -19.76 -2.09
N LYS A 55 -7.88 -18.99 -1.67
CA LYS A 55 -9.25 -19.02 -2.21
C LYS A 55 -9.27 -18.81 -3.73
N ILE A 56 -8.60 -17.78 -4.21
CA ILE A 56 -8.52 -17.47 -5.65
C ILE A 56 -7.87 -18.63 -6.42
N ARG A 57 -6.84 -19.28 -5.87
CA ARG A 57 -6.21 -20.44 -6.50
C ARG A 57 -7.14 -21.65 -6.56
N GLU A 58 -7.90 -21.90 -5.52
CA GLU A 58 -8.90 -22.97 -5.47
C GLU A 58 -10.00 -22.73 -6.51
N ASP A 59 -10.55 -21.52 -6.58
CA ASP A 59 -11.58 -21.14 -7.54
C ASP A 59 -11.08 -21.31 -8.99
N ASN A 60 -9.84 -20.88 -9.27
CA ASN A 60 -9.24 -21.06 -10.59
C ASN A 60 -9.06 -22.54 -10.97
N LYS A 61 -8.65 -23.39 -10.03
CA LYS A 61 -8.58 -24.84 -10.27
C LYS A 61 -9.94 -25.42 -10.59
N ILE A 62 -10.98 -25.02 -9.87
CA ILE A 62 -12.36 -25.47 -10.11
C ILE A 62 -12.82 -25.05 -11.51
N VAL A 63 -12.50 -23.83 -11.94
CA VAL A 63 -12.81 -23.34 -13.29
C VAL A 63 -12.09 -24.16 -14.36
N SER A 64 -10.80 -24.46 -14.18
CA SER A 64 -10.04 -25.33 -15.10
C SER A 64 -10.64 -26.73 -15.21
N ILE A 65 -11.00 -27.36 -14.08
CA ILE A 65 -11.60 -28.69 -14.04
C ILE A 65 -12.98 -28.72 -14.73
N LYS A 66 -13.80 -27.68 -14.53
CA LYS A 66 -15.09 -27.56 -15.22
C LYS A 66 -14.90 -27.46 -16.73
N LYS A 67 -13.93 -26.67 -17.16
CA LYS A 67 -13.62 -26.45 -18.57
C LYS A 67 -13.09 -27.72 -19.27
N GLU A 68 -12.25 -28.50 -18.58
CA GLU A 68 -11.79 -29.80 -19.08
C GLU A 68 -12.94 -30.81 -19.21
N LYS A 69 -13.86 -30.85 -18.24
CA LYS A 69 -15.03 -31.72 -18.30
C LYS A 69 -15.99 -31.37 -19.43
N GLU A 70 -16.22 -30.08 -19.69
CA GLU A 70 -17.03 -29.62 -20.82
C GLU A 70 -16.39 -29.97 -22.18
N MET A 71 -15.06 -29.93 -22.27
CA MET A 71 -14.32 -30.27 -23.49
C MET A 71 -14.30 -31.78 -23.79
N VAL A 72 -14.42 -32.62 -22.75
CA VAL A 72 -14.48 -34.09 -22.89
C VAL A 72 -15.90 -34.58 -23.19
N PHE A 73 -16.92 -33.78 -22.87
CA PHE A 73 -18.33 -34.12 -23.07
C PHE A 73 -18.93 -33.53 -24.38
N ALA A 74 -18.20 -32.64 -25.05
CA ALA A 74 -18.50 -32.14 -26.39
C ALA A 74 -17.87 -33.02 -27.47
#